data_AF-A0A1C5S5X4-F1
#
_entry.id   AF-A0A1C5S5X4-F1
#
_cell.length_a   1.000
_cell.length_b   1.000
_cell.length_c   1.000
_cell.angle_alpha   90.00
_cell.angle_beta   90.00
_cell.angle_gamma   90.00
#
_symmetry.space_group_name_H-M   'P 1'
#
loop_
_entity.id
_entity.type
_entity.pdbx_description
1 polymer ?
#
loop_
_entity_poly.entity_id
_entity_poly.type
_entity_poly.pdbx_seq_one_letter_code
_entity_poly.pdbx_strand_id
1 'polypeptide(L)'
;MVIDKIENILFYKPMIPALEAGIAAVKAIEKLEPGKYRFDGGYFNIQKGETKPMNEGTFEAHRRYIDVQILAKGCEEVAWADVGDLKTVIPYDREKDAERLSGDTKNHIRVDQGMFYIAFPHDGHKPVSHTDEPHSFTKIIIKIPVPERV
;
A
#
# COMPACT_ATOMS: atom_id res chain seq x y z
N MET A 1 -0.21 -5.88 9.21
CA MET A 1 -1.03 -5.02 8.34
C MET A 1 -2.27 -4.54 9.09
N VAL A 2 -2.71 -3.30 8.84
CA VAL A 2 -4.00 -2.77 9.31
C VAL A 2 -4.91 -2.58 8.11
N ILE A 3 -6.21 -2.87 8.23
CA ILE A 3 -7.22 -2.62 7.20
C ILE A 3 -8.44 -2.02 7.88
N ASP A 4 -8.93 -0.91 7.36
CA ASP A 4 -10.02 -0.16 7.99
C ASP A 4 -10.70 0.78 6.98
N LYS A 5 -11.75 1.48 7.43
CA LYS A 5 -12.38 2.55 6.66
C LYS A 5 -11.69 3.88 6.86
N ILE A 6 -11.67 4.72 5.83
CA ILE A 6 -10.96 6.00 5.84
C ILE A 6 -11.42 6.95 6.95
N GLU A 7 -12.64 6.83 7.46
CA GLU A 7 -13.11 7.64 8.58
C GLU A 7 -12.28 7.41 9.86
N ASN A 8 -11.70 6.21 9.99
CA ASN A 8 -10.86 5.82 11.12
C ASN A 8 -9.37 6.09 10.90
N ILE A 9 -8.94 6.60 9.73
CA ILE A 9 -7.52 6.65 9.37
C ILE A 9 -6.65 7.44 10.37
N LEU A 10 -7.19 8.53 10.94
CA LEU A 10 -6.47 9.35 11.90
C LEU A 10 -6.35 8.72 13.30
N PHE A 11 -7.07 7.63 13.58
CA PHE A 11 -6.88 6.83 14.79
C PHE A 11 -5.44 6.30 14.88
N TYR A 12 -4.82 5.98 13.74
CA TYR A 12 -3.49 5.38 13.65
C TYR A 12 -2.34 6.41 13.71
N LYS A 13 -2.64 7.72 13.84
CA LYS A 13 -1.63 8.78 13.91
C LYS A 13 -0.54 8.58 14.99
N PRO A 14 -0.81 8.00 16.19
CA PRO A 14 0.25 7.83 17.20
C PRO A 14 1.34 6.84 16.75
N MET A 15 0.98 5.89 15.88
CA MET A 15 1.92 4.92 15.30
C MET A 15 2.61 5.44 14.05
N ILE A 16 2.01 6.43 13.38
CA ILE A 16 2.46 6.94 12.08
C ILE A 16 2.44 8.47 12.14
N PRO A 17 3.47 9.12 12.71
CA PRO A 17 3.42 10.55 13.03
C PRO A 17 3.15 11.47 11.83
N ALA A 18 3.66 11.13 10.64
CA ALA A 18 3.45 11.92 9.42
C ALA A 18 2.13 11.63 8.70
N LEU A 19 1.26 10.76 9.25
CA LEU A 19 0.00 10.37 8.61
C LEU A 19 -0.95 11.55 8.45
N GLU A 20 -1.09 12.39 9.48
CA GLU A 20 -1.98 13.55 9.43
C GLU A 20 -1.55 14.56 8.35
N ALA A 21 -0.24 14.82 8.25
CA ALA A 21 0.32 15.66 7.19
C ALA A 21 0.10 15.07 5.79
N GLY A 22 0.27 13.75 5.64
CA GLY A 22 0.01 13.04 4.38
C GLY A 22 -1.45 13.12 3.95
N ILE A 23 -2.39 12.92 4.87
CA ILE A 23 -3.83 13.05 4.61
C ILE A 23 -4.21 14.50 4.27
N ALA A 24 -3.64 15.48 4.96
CA ALA A 24 -3.84 16.89 4.63
C ALA A 24 -3.34 17.23 3.22
N ALA A 25 -2.15 16.73 2.84
CA ALA A 25 -1.59 16.95 1.51
C ALA A 25 -2.43 16.30 0.39
N VAL A 26 -2.98 15.10 0.64
CA VAL A 26 -3.90 14.43 -0.28
C VAL A 26 -5.21 15.20 -0.45
N LYS A 27 -5.73 15.82 0.62
CA LYS A 27 -6.95 16.66 0.54
C LYS A 27 -6.72 17.99 -0.17
N ALA A 28 -5.47 18.45 -0.27
CA ALA A 28 -5.12 19.73 -0.87
C ALA A 28 -5.04 19.71 -2.41
N ILE A 29 -5.02 18.52 -3.04
CA ILE A 29 -5.01 18.40 -4.50
C ILE A 29 -6.44 18.36 -5.06
N GLU A 30 -6.68 19.10 -6.14
CA GLU A 30 -8.02 19.20 -6.75
C GLU A 30 -8.42 17.93 -7.51
N LYS A 31 -7.45 17.26 -8.13
CA LYS A 31 -7.66 16.08 -8.98
C LYS A 31 -6.64 15.01 -8.64
N LEU A 32 -7.12 13.77 -8.58
CA LEU A 32 -6.28 12.61 -8.36
C LEU A 32 -5.61 12.18 -9.68
N GLU A 33 -4.65 12.94 -10.17
CA GLU A 33 -3.89 12.56 -11.38
C GLU A 33 -2.68 11.68 -11.06
N PRO A 34 -2.35 10.68 -11.90
CA PRO A 34 -1.19 9.83 -11.68
C PRO A 34 0.09 10.65 -11.55
N GLY A 35 0.86 10.39 -10.50
CA GLY A 35 2.05 11.17 -10.20
C GLY A 35 2.54 10.99 -8.78
N LYS A 36 3.67 11.63 -8.48
CA LYS A 36 4.32 11.64 -7.17
C LYS A 36 4.27 13.05 -6.58
N TYR A 37 3.73 13.16 -5.37
CA TYR A 37 3.49 14.41 -4.67
C TYR A 37 4.22 14.39 -3.33
N ARG A 38 4.94 15.45 -2.99
CA ARG A 38 5.72 15.53 -1.74
C ARG A 38 4.94 16.29 -0.68
N PHE A 39 5.17 15.92 0.58
CA PHE A 39 4.68 16.64 1.76
C PHE A 39 5.70 16.50 2.89
N ASP A 40 5.51 17.25 3.98
CA ASP A 40 6.40 17.13 5.14
C ASP A 40 6.26 15.77 5.82
N GLY A 41 7.36 15.03 5.93
CA GLY A 41 7.37 13.67 6.45
C GLY A 41 7.07 12.56 5.44
N GLY A 42 6.99 12.85 4.13
CA GLY A 42 6.86 11.78 3.12
C GLY A 42 6.54 12.21 1.70
N TYR A 43 5.95 11.29 0.95
CA TYR A 43 5.35 11.56 -0.35
C TYR A 43 4.17 10.62 -0.58
N PHE A 44 3.27 10.96 -1.49
CA PHE A 44 2.24 10.04 -1.93
C PHE A 44 2.26 9.89 -3.45
N ASN A 45 1.89 8.71 -3.92
CA ASN A 45 1.66 8.44 -5.33
C ASN A 45 0.17 8.27 -5.58
N ILE A 46 -0.27 8.67 -6.77
CA ILE A 46 -1.59 8.32 -7.28
C ILE A 46 -1.42 7.31 -8.39
N GLN A 47 -2.16 6.22 -8.29
CA GLN A 47 -2.16 5.15 -9.27
C GLN A 47 -3.59 4.90 -9.75
N LYS A 48 -3.74 4.77 -11.07
CA LYS A 48 -4.97 4.34 -11.74
C LYS A 48 -4.65 3.10 -12.57
N GLY A 49 -5.59 2.17 -12.67
CA GLY A 49 -5.39 0.99 -13.50
C GLY A 49 -6.50 -0.04 -13.33
N GLU A 50 -6.20 -1.24 -13.80
CA GLU A 50 -7.04 -2.43 -13.67
C GLU A 50 -6.30 -3.50 -12.85
N THR A 51 -7.03 -4.20 -12.00
CA THR A 51 -6.50 -5.32 -11.21
C THR A 51 -6.08 -6.49 -12.10
N LYS A 52 -5.16 -7.32 -11.61
CA LYS A 52 -4.73 -8.55 -12.26
C LYS A 52 -5.19 -9.78 -11.48
N PRO A 53 -5.25 -10.97 -12.10
CA PRO A 53 -5.55 -12.19 -11.36
C PRO A 53 -4.60 -12.40 -10.17
N MET A 54 -5.11 -12.86 -9.03
CA MET A 54 -4.33 -13.08 -7.80
C MET A 54 -3.16 -14.07 -7.98
N ASN A 55 -3.20 -14.93 -8.99
CA ASN A 55 -2.09 -15.83 -9.33
C ASN A 55 -0.98 -15.17 -10.17
N GLU A 56 -1.17 -13.95 -10.66
CA GLU A 56 -0.17 -13.18 -11.41
C GLU A 56 0.58 -12.19 -10.51
N GLY A 57 1.84 -11.93 -10.82
CA GLY A 57 2.66 -10.98 -10.05
C GLY A 57 3.20 -11.54 -8.74
N THR A 58 3.85 -10.67 -7.96
CA THR A 58 4.61 -11.03 -6.77
C THR A 58 4.14 -10.21 -5.57
N PHE A 59 4.36 -10.75 -4.37
CA PHE A 59 4.36 -9.92 -3.17
C PHE A 59 5.48 -8.88 -3.27
N GLU A 60 5.29 -7.75 -2.61
CA GLU A 60 6.32 -6.75 -2.37
C GLU A 60 6.42 -6.42 -0.88
N ALA A 61 7.62 -6.01 -0.48
CA ALA A 61 7.89 -5.51 0.86
C ALA A 61 8.87 -4.35 0.79
N HIS A 62 8.73 -3.43 1.75
CA HIS A 62 9.50 -2.20 1.85
C HIS A 62 10.28 -2.20 3.17
N ARG A 63 11.47 -1.60 3.21
CA ARG A 63 12.28 -1.55 4.44
C ARG A 63 12.36 -0.15 5.03
N ARG A 64 12.22 0.87 4.19
CA ARG A 64 12.44 2.28 4.54
C ARG A 64 11.15 3.08 4.63
N TYR A 65 10.04 2.54 4.13
CA TYR A 65 8.73 3.20 4.17
C TYR A 65 7.64 2.26 4.72
N ILE A 66 6.69 2.88 5.41
CA ILE A 66 5.33 2.36 5.57
C ILE A 66 4.51 2.80 4.37
N ASP A 67 3.66 1.90 3.90
CA ASP A 67 2.67 2.16 2.87
C ASP A 67 1.30 2.34 3.50
N VAL A 68 0.66 3.48 3.28
CA VAL A 68 -0.76 3.68 3.55
C VAL A 68 -1.47 3.78 2.21
N GLN A 69 -2.17 2.71 1.81
CA GLN A 69 -2.84 2.62 0.53
C GLN A 69 -4.34 2.83 0.72
N ILE A 70 -4.88 3.83 0.04
CA ILE A 70 -6.28 4.28 0.15
C ILE A 70 -6.97 4.06 -1.19
N LEU A 71 -8.08 3.34 -1.20
CA LEU A 71 -8.89 3.12 -2.40
C LEU A 71 -9.88 4.28 -2.57
N ALA A 72 -9.52 5.23 -3.45
CA ALA A 72 -10.33 6.42 -3.71
C ALA A 72 -11.47 6.16 -4.70
N LYS A 73 -11.30 5.20 -5.62
CA LYS A 73 -12.34 4.71 -6.54
C LYS A 73 -12.14 3.23 -6.83
N GLY A 74 -13.25 2.52 -7.04
CA GLY A 74 -13.23 1.09 -7.40
C GLY A 74 -12.82 0.21 -6.22
N CYS A 75 -12.12 -0.88 -6.49
CA CYS A 75 -11.64 -1.81 -5.48
C CYS A 75 -10.40 -2.57 -5.96
N GLU A 76 -9.72 -3.20 -5.01
CA GLU A 76 -8.71 -4.24 -5.26
C GLU A 76 -8.82 -5.32 -4.19
N GLU A 77 -8.25 -6.49 -4.44
CA GLU A 77 -7.84 -7.40 -3.39
C GLU A 77 -6.35 -7.23 -3.11
N VAL A 78 -6.00 -7.33 -1.83
CA VAL A 78 -4.62 -7.37 -1.38
C VAL A 78 -4.38 -8.67 -0.64
N ALA A 79 -3.37 -9.44 -1.04
CA ALA A 79 -2.89 -10.54 -0.23
C ALA A 79 -1.82 -10.05 0.75
N TRP A 80 -1.77 -10.67 1.92
CA TRP A 80 -0.82 -10.40 2.98
C TRP A 80 -0.16 -11.67 3.49
N ALA A 81 1.13 -11.57 3.81
CA ALA A 81 1.86 -12.56 4.60
C ALA A 81 2.98 -11.84 5.37
N ASP A 82 3.45 -12.43 6.47
CA ASP A 82 4.69 -11.98 7.07
C ASP A 82 5.85 -12.22 6.08
N VAL A 83 6.75 -11.25 5.97
CA VAL A 83 7.90 -11.36 5.05
C VAL A 83 8.79 -12.57 5.33
N GLY A 84 8.84 -13.06 6.58
CA GLY A 84 9.58 -14.26 6.97
C GLY A 84 9.00 -15.57 6.44
N ASP A 85 7.72 -15.57 6.06
CA ASP A 85 7.05 -16.73 5.47
C ASP A 85 7.13 -16.75 3.93
N LEU A 86 7.72 -15.70 3.34
CA LEU A 86 7.84 -15.53 1.90
C LEU A 86 9.24 -15.87 1.38
N LYS A 87 9.34 -16.17 0.08
CA LYS A 87 10.60 -16.48 -0.60
C LYS A 87 10.99 -15.37 -1.57
N THR A 88 12.20 -14.84 -1.43
CA THR A 88 12.76 -13.83 -2.33
C THR A 88 12.80 -14.33 -3.77
N VAL A 89 12.19 -13.57 -4.67
CA VAL A 89 12.24 -13.76 -6.13
C VAL A 89 13.18 -12.73 -6.75
N ILE A 90 13.04 -11.46 -6.35
CA ILE A 90 13.97 -10.39 -6.72
C ILE A 90 14.50 -9.79 -5.41
N PRO A 91 15.82 -9.81 -5.19
CA PRO A 91 16.44 -9.24 -3.99
C PRO A 91 16.08 -7.78 -3.78
N TYR A 92 16.19 -7.33 -2.53
CA TYR A 92 15.91 -5.96 -2.13
C TYR A 92 16.76 -4.95 -2.92
N ASP A 93 16.09 -3.99 -3.55
CA ASP A 93 16.67 -2.83 -4.23
C ASP A 93 16.49 -1.59 -3.34
N ARG A 94 17.62 -1.01 -2.88
CA ARG A 94 17.64 0.14 -1.97
C ARG A 94 17.11 1.43 -2.61
N GLU A 95 17.27 1.60 -3.92
CA GLU A 95 16.81 2.79 -4.63
C GLU A 95 15.29 2.76 -4.78
N LYS A 96 14.73 1.59 -5.08
CA LYS A 96 13.28 1.37 -5.19
C LYS A 96 12.59 1.14 -3.84
N ASP A 97 13.38 0.89 -2.79
CA ASP A 97 12.93 0.38 -1.50
C ASP A 97 12.00 -0.84 -1.64
N ALA A 98 12.36 -1.81 -2.47
CA ALA A 98 11.46 -2.91 -2.79
C ALA A 98 12.20 -4.25 -2.90
N GLU A 99 11.63 -5.27 -2.27
CA GLU A 99 11.94 -6.68 -2.49
C GLU A 99 10.74 -7.36 -3.13
N ARG A 100 10.95 -8.25 -4.11
CA ARG A 100 9.85 -9.04 -4.71
C ARG A 100 9.89 -10.46 -4.19
N LEU A 101 8.73 -10.94 -3.76
CA LEU A 101 8.57 -12.14 -2.96
C LEU A 101 7.50 -13.05 -3.57
N SER A 102 7.62 -14.35 -3.33
CA SER A 102 6.63 -15.36 -3.68
C SER A 102 6.17 -16.09 -2.44
N GLY A 103 4.91 -16.49 -2.43
CA GLY A 103 4.30 -17.22 -1.33
C GLY A 103 2.82 -17.44 -1.55
N ASP A 104 2.19 -18.00 -0.53
CA ASP A 104 0.77 -18.33 -0.54
C ASP A 104 -0.10 -17.08 -0.32
N THR A 105 -1.20 -16.95 -1.07
CA THR A 105 -2.14 -15.82 -0.99
C THR A 105 -3.41 -16.15 -0.18
N LYS A 106 -3.35 -17.14 0.72
CA LYS A 106 -4.45 -17.56 1.61
C LYS A 106 -5.09 -16.40 2.35
N ASN A 107 -4.26 -15.51 2.89
CA ASN A 107 -4.74 -14.30 3.54
C ASN A 107 -4.84 -13.20 2.50
N HIS A 108 -5.99 -13.08 1.86
CA HIS A 108 -6.32 -11.94 1.01
C HIS A 108 -7.67 -11.38 1.41
N ILE A 109 -7.86 -10.12 1.07
CA ILE A 109 -9.06 -9.38 1.45
C ILE A 109 -9.34 -8.31 0.41
N ARG A 110 -10.62 -8.17 0.11
CA ARG A 110 -11.13 -7.10 -0.75
C ARG A 110 -11.11 -5.77 0.00
N VAL A 111 -10.59 -4.76 -0.67
CA VAL A 111 -10.50 -3.37 -0.21
C VAL A 111 -11.30 -2.53 -1.19
N ASP A 112 -12.49 -2.11 -0.74
CA ASP A 112 -13.41 -1.32 -1.55
C ASP A 112 -13.13 0.19 -1.42
N GLN A 113 -13.79 0.98 -2.27
CA GLN A 113 -13.75 2.44 -2.21
C GLN A 113 -14.06 2.95 -0.81
N GLY A 114 -13.23 3.88 -0.32
CA GLY A 114 -13.35 4.44 1.03
C GLY A 114 -12.66 3.58 2.11
N MET A 115 -12.05 2.46 1.75
CA MET A 115 -11.19 1.69 2.64
C MET A 115 -9.71 2.03 2.42
N PHE A 116 -8.90 1.68 3.41
CA PHE A 116 -7.46 1.76 3.31
C PHE A 116 -6.80 0.55 4.00
N TYR A 117 -5.52 0.37 3.72
CA TYR A 117 -4.67 -0.48 4.52
C TYR A 117 -3.30 0.14 4.77
N ILE A 118 -2.67 -0.29 5.86
CA ILE A 118 -1.31 0.08 6.25
C ILE A 118 -0.44 -1.17 6.18
N ALA A 119 0.57 -1.15 5.32
CA ALA A 119 1.61 -2.18 5.25
C ALA A 119 2.91 -1.63 5.88
N PHE A 120 3.31 -2.27 6.98
CA PHE A 120 4.58 -2.02 7.66
C PHE A 120 5.72 -2.81 7.00
N PRO A 121 6.99 -2.58 7.38
CA PRO A 121 8.11 -3.29 6.74
C PRO A 121 8.12 -4.82 6.88
N HIS A 122 7.36 -5.39 7.82
CA HIS A 122 7.18 -6.84 7.97
C HIS A 122 5.96 -7.39 7.19
N ASP A 123 5.17 -6.51 6.58
CA ASP A 123 3.97 -6.88 5.83
C ASP A 123 4.30 -7.07 4.35
N GLY A 124 4.61 -8.31 3.97
CA GLY A 124 4.62 -8.69 2.57
C GLY A 124 3.20 -8.54 2.03
N HIS A 125 3.02 -7.72 1.00
CA HIS A 125 1.71 -7.45 0.44
C HIS A 125 1.70 -7.57 -1.07
N LYS A 126 0.58 -8.06 -1.62
CA LYS A 126 0.38 -8.22 -3.07
C LYS A 126 -0.91 -7.50 -3.46
N PRO A 127 -0.84 -6.21 -3.82
CA PRO A 127 -2.02 -5.42 -4.13
C PRO A 127 -2.41 -5.54 -5.61
N VAL A 128 -3.37 -4.74 -6.07
CA VAL A 128 -3.79 -4.66 -7.49
C VAL A 128 -4.23 -6.02 -8.02
N SER A 129 -4.90 -6.82 -7.18
CA SER A 129 -5.30 -8.19 -7.51
C SER A 129 -6.83 -8.38 -7.48
N HIS A 130 -7.33 -9.43 -8.12
CA HIS A 130 -8.70 -9.94 -8.00
C HIS A 130 -8.70 -11.48 -7.97
N THR A 131 -9.69 -12.09 -7.29
CA THR A 131 -9.92 -13.54 -7.35
C THR A 131 -11.05 -13.95 -8.30
N ASP A 132 -11.97 -13.04 -8.60
CA ASP A 132 -13.12 -13.30 -9.47
C ASP A 132 -12.98 -12.56 -10.81
N GLU A 133 -13.39 -11.29 -10.86
CA GLU A 133 -13.39 -10.47 -12.08
C GLU A 133 -12.47 -9.24 -11.99
N PRO A 134 -11.93 -8.75 -13.13
CA PRO A 134 -11.14 -7.53 -13.15
C PRO A 134 -11.95 -6.30 -12.71
N HIS A 135 -11.33 -5.48 -11.87
CA HIS A 135 -11.87 -4.19 -11.44
C HIS A 135 -10.92 -3.05 -11.80
N SER A 136 -11.49 -1.88 -12.10
CA SER A 136 -10.71 -0.64 -12.17
C SER A 136 -10.52 -0.05 -10.78
N PHE A 137 -9.39 0.63 -10.56
CA PHE A 137 -9.10 1.29 -9.30
C PHE A 137 -8.46 2.66 -9.50
N THR A 138 -8.68 3.55 -8.54
CA THR A 138 -7.83 4.73 -8.29
C THR A 138 -7.39 4.67 -6.84
N LYS A 139 -6.08 4.55 -6.60
CA LYS A 139 -5.53 4.48 -5.26
C LYS A 139 -4.46 5.51 -4.98
N ILE A 140 -4.40 5.93 -3.73
CA ILE A 140 -3.40 6.84 -3.19
C ILE A 140 -2.49 6.02 -2.30
N ILE A 141 -1.18 6.07 -2.54
CA ILE A 141 -0.17 5.33 -1.77
C ILE A 141 0.67 6.36 -1.04
N ILE A 142 0.38 6.61 0.22
CA ILE A 142 1.18 7.49 1.07
C ILE A 142 2.38 6.68 1.59
N LYS A 143 3.58 7.15 1.29
CA LYS A 143 4.85 6.57 1.72
C LYS A 143 5.42 7.42 2.86
N ILE A 144 5.52 6.82 4.04
CA ILE A 144 6.02 7.48 5.25
C ILE A 144 7.32 6.80 5.69
N PRO A 145 8.46 7.51 5.78
CA PRO A 145 9.72 6.93 6.19
C PRO A 145 9.63 6.29 7.58
N VAL A 146 10.31 5.16 7.77
CA VAL A 146 10.56 4.58 9.08
C VAL A 146 12.02 4.76 9.51
N PRO A 147 12.30 4.76 10.83
CA PRO A 147 13.67 4.64 11.30
C PRO A 147 14.33 3.39 10.73
N GLU A 148 15.61 3.47 10.40
CA GLU A 148 16.38 2.26 10.06
C GLU A 148 16.32 1.30 11.27
N ARG A 149 15.95 0.04 11.01
CA ARG A 149 15.98 -1.00 12.04
C ARG A 149 17.45 -1.25 12.40
N VAL A 150 17.80 -1.08 13.68
CA VAL A 150 19.09 -1.48 14.26
C VAL A 150 19.12 -2.99 14.42
#